data_AF-A0AAZ3RCN4-F1
#
_entry.id   AF-A0AAZ3RCN4-F1
#
_cell.length_a   1.000
_cell.length_b   1.000
_cell.length_c   1.000
_cell.angle_alpha   90.00
_cell.angle_beta   90.00
_cell.angle_gamma   90.00
#
_symmetry.space_group_name_H-M   'P 1'
#
loop_
_entity.id
_entity.type
_entity.pdbx_description
1 polymer ?
#
loop_
_entity_poly.entity_id
_entity_poly.type
_entity_poly.pdbx_seq_one_letter_code
_entity_poly.pdbx_strand_id
1 'polypeptide(L)'
;MEWREQTSVTCEDAFTEAQRWMEEVTNKSFGSNNFRSALENGVLLCHLINQLKPGLIKRVNTLSTPMAGLDNVNVFLRACGTLGLHEAQLFHPGDLQDLSTR
;
A
#
# COMPACT_ATOMS: atom_id res chain seq x y z
N MET A 1 -12.62 16.56 -35.97
CA MET A 1 -11.59 15.90 -35.15
C MET A 1 -12.07 16.03 -33.72
N GLU A 2 -12.63 14.95 -33.18
CA GLU A 2 -13.08 14.90 -31.79
C GLU A 2 -11.83 14.92 -30.91
N TRP A 3 -11.52 16.10 -30.36
CA TRP A 3 -10.61 16.20 -29.24
C TRP A 3 -11.29 15.50 -28.08
N ARG A 4 -10.91 14.24 -27.83
CA ARG A 4 -11.23 13.57 -26.58
C ARG A 4 -10.63 14.42 -25.48
N GLU A 5 -11.47 15.05 -24.66
CA GLU A 5 -11.04 15.67 -23.40
C GLU A 5 -10.21 14.63 -22.67
N GLN A 6 -8.91 14.90 -22.59
CA GLN A 6 -7.98 14.13 -21.80
C GLN A 6 -8.41 14.37 -20.34
N THR A 7 -9.25 13.49 -19.80
CA THR A 7 -9.71 13.57 -18.42
C THR A 7 -8.47 13.65 -17.54
N SER A 8 -8.26 14.80 -16.90
CA SER A 8 -7.15 15.02 -15.99
C SER A 8 -7.41 14.20 -14.73
N VAL A 9 -7.06 12.92 -14.75
CA VAL A 9 -7.03 12.11 -13.52
C VAL A 9 -5.95 12.73 -12.64
N THR A 10 -6.37 13.35 -11.54
CA THR A 10 -5.44 13.94 -10.59
C THR A 10 -4.90 12.85 -9.67
N CYS A 11 -3.75 13.09 -9.04
CA CYS A 11 -3.23 12.17 -8.01
C CYS A 11 -4.21 12.03 -6.84
N GLU A 12 -4.98 13.07 -6.54
CA GLU A 12 -6.01 13.05 -5.49
C GLU A 12 -7.11 12.04 -5.82
N ASP A 13 -7.62 12.04 -7.06
CA ASP A 13 -8.62 11.07 -7.52
C ASP A 13 -8.07 9.63 -7.42
N ALA A 14 -6.81 9.43 -7.80
CA ALA A 14 -6.15 8.13 -7.70
C ALA A 14 -5.99 7.65 -6.26
N PHE A 15 -5.64 8.55 -5.32
CA PHE A 15 -5.53 8.21 -3.90
C PHE A 15 -6.90 7.89 -3.29
N THR A 16 -7.93 8.67 -3.61
CA THR A 16 -9.30 8.41 -3.14
C THR A 16 -9.82 7.06 -3.64
N GLU A 17 -9.63 6.74 -4.92
CA GLU A 17 -10.06 5.46 -5.46
C GLU A 17 -9.26 4.29 -4.87
N ALA A 18 -7.94 4.43 -4.74
CA ALA A 18 -7.10 3.43 -4.11
C ALA A 18 -7.51 3.18 -2.65
N GLN A 19 -7.78 4.25 -1.89
CA GLN A 19 -8.26 4.13 -0.52
C GLN A 19 -9.60 3.38 -0.47
N ARG A 20 -10.61 3.82 -1.25
CA ARG A 20 -11.92 3.16 -1.30
C ARG A 20 -11.79 1.67 -1.56
N TRP A 21 -11.04 1.30 -2.61
CA TRP A 21 -10.85 -0.09 -2.99
C TRP A 21 -10.14 -0.90 -1.89
N MET A 22 -9.10 -0.34 -1.28
CA MET A 22 -8.40 -1.02 -0.19
C MET A 22 -9.28 -1.22 1.04
N GLU A 23 -10.12 -0.24 1.39
CA GLU A 23 -11.05 -0.35 2.51
C GLU A 23 -12.14 -1.40 2.24
N GLU A 24 -12.67 -1.47 1.01
CA GLU A 24 -13.64 -2.49 0.61
C GLU A 24 -13.05 -3.91 0.64
N VAL A 25 -11.83 -4.09 0.12
CA VAL A 25 -11.18 -5.42 0.10
C VAL A 25 -10.75 -5.86 1.50
N THR A 26 -10.23 -4.94 2.32
CA THR A 26 -9.74 -5.27 3.67
C THR A 26 -10.82 -5.25 4.74
N ASN A 27 -11.97 -4.62 4.44
CA ASN A 27 -13.02 -4.28 5.38
C ASN A 27 -12.47 -3.53 6.62
N LYS A 28 -11.45 -2.69 6.40
CA LYS A 28 -10.75 -1.89 7.42
C LYS A 28 -10.62 -0.46 6.92
N SER A 29 -10.79 0.50 7.80
CA SER A 29 -10.56 1.92 7.48
C SER A 29 -9.09 2.32 7.66
N PHE A 30 -8.66 3.34 6.92
CA PHE A 30 -7.28 3.85 6.98
C PHE A 30 -6.94 4.53 8.32
N GLY A 31 -7.95 4.94 9.10
CA GLY A 31 -7.78 5.51 10.45
C GLY A 31 -7.05 6.86 10.51
N SER A 32 -6.55 7.36 9.37
CA SER A 32 -5.82 8.61 9.21
C SER A 32 -6.35 9.34 7.99
N ASN A 33 -6.33 10.67 8.03
CA ASN A 33 -6.73 11.51 6.90
C ASN A 33 -5.63 11.62 5.83
N ASN A 34 -4.46 11.02 6.07
CA ASN A 34 -3.34 11.02 5.13
C ASN A 34 -3.06 9.61 4.60
N PHE A 35 -3.18 9.44 3.28
CA PHE A 35 -2.98 8.17 2.56
C PHE A 35 -1.61 7.54 2.89
N ARG A 36 -0.53 8.33 2.83
CA ARG A 36 0.83 7.85 3.12
C ARG A 36 0.96 7.34 4.56
N SER A 37 0.52 8.13 5.54
CA SER A 37 0.64 7.78 6.96
C SER A 37 -0.16 6.53 7.34
N ALA A 38 -1.31 6.30 6.69
CA ALA A 38 -2.09 5.09 6.91
C ALA A 38 -1.37 3.81 6.46
N LEU A 39 -0.55 3.91 5.41
CA LEU A 39 0.17 2.77 4.82
C LEU A 39 1.59 2.59 5.39
N GLU A 40 2.14 3.61 6.04
CA GLU A 40 3.53 3.65 6.53
C GLU A 40 3.91 2.47 7.44
N ASN A 41 2.98 2.02 8.29
CA ASN A 41 3.19 0.87 9.18
C ASN A 41 3.14 -0.49 8.46
N GLY A 42 2.74 -0.52 7.18
CA GLY A 42 2.63 -1.71 6.35
C GLY A 42 1.58 -2.74 6.77
N VAL A 43 0.85 -2.52 7.87
CA VAL A 43 -0.13 -3.49 8.39
C VAL A 43 -1.30 -3.64 7.43
N LEU A 44 -1.88 -2.52 6.98
CA LEU A 44 -3.00 -2.54 6.01
C LEU A 44 -2.59 -3.19 4.69
N LEU A 45 -1.39 -2.90 4.20
CA LEU A 45 -0.82 -3.51 3.00
C LEU A 45 -0.72 -5.04 3.13
N CYS A 46 -0.19 -5.53 4.26
CA CYS A 46 -0.12 -6.96 4.51
C CYS A 46 -1.52 -7.62 4.58
N HIS A 47 -2.50 -6.92 5.17
CA HIS A 47 -3.88 -7.42 5.23
C HIS A 47 -4.53 -7.46 3.85
N LEU A 48 -4.30 -6.44 3.02
CA LEU A 48 -4.79 -6.37 1.63
C LEU A 48 -4.35 -7.61 0.85
N ILE A 49 -3.04 -7.93 0.87
CA ILE A 49 -2.53 -9.09 0.16
C ILE A 49 -3.11 -10.40 0.67
N ASN A 50 -3.30 -10.52 1.98
CA ASN A 50 -3.92 -11.72 2.56
C ASN A 50 -5.41 -11.87 2.18
N GLN A 51 -6.12 -10.78 1.90
CA GLN A 51 -7.48 -10.86 1.36
C GLN A 51 -7.48 -11.29 -0.11
N LEU A 52 -6.51 -10.80 -0.90
CA LEU A 52 -6.38 -11.18 -2.32
C LEU A 52 -5.90 -12.63 -2.50
N LYS A 53 -4.93 -13.06 -1.67
CA LYS A 53 -4.38 -14.40 -1.67
C LYS A 53 -4.15 -14.88 -0.23
N PRO A 54 -5.12 -15.62 0.33
CA PRO A 54 -5.04 -16.11 1.71
C PRO A 54 -3.76 -16.90 1.98
N GLY A 55 -3.11 -16.60 3.11
CA GLY A 55 -1.95 -17.33 3.60
C GLY A 55 -0.60 -16.89 3.01
N LEU A 56 -0.57 -15.85 2.17
CA LEU A 56 0.68 -15.36 1.58
C LEU A 56 1.58 -14.67 2.61
N ILE A 57 0.98 -13.91 3.53
CA ILE A 57 1.68 -13.25 4.64
C ILE A 57 1.24 -13.89 5.96
N LYS A 58 2.11 -14.71 6.55
CA LYS A 58 1.78 -15.50 7.75
C LYS A 58 1.78 -14.71 9.06
N ARG A 59 2.58 -13.64 9.14
CA ARG A 59 2.76 -12.84 10.34
C ARG A 59 2.91 -11.37 9.95
N VAL A 60 2.19 -10.51 10.67
CA VAL A 60 2.25 -9.06 10.54
C VAL A 60 2.74 -8.50 11.86
N ASN A 61 3.71 -7.58 11.83
CA ASN A 61 4.26 -6.95 13.01
C ASN A 61 3.45 -5.71 13.37
N THR A 62 2.72 -5.73 14.47
CA THR A 62 1.85 -4.61 14.90
C THR A 62 2.54 -3.70 15.93
N LEU A 63 3.85 -3.83 16.13
CA LEU A 63 4.60 -2.94 16.99
C LEU A 63 4.67 -1.54 16.37
N SER A 64 4.55 -0.52 17.20
CA SER A 64 4.62 0.89 16.77
C SER A 64 6.06 1.37 16.53
N THR A 65 6.95 0.47 16.10
CA THR A 65 8.35 0.79 15.82
C THR A 65 8.56 0.95 14.32
N PRO A 66 9.43 1.88 13.88
CA PRO A 66 9.68 2.05 12.45
C PRO A 66 10.24 0.78 11.78
N MET A 67 11.04 -0.01 12.53
CA MET A 67 11.57 -1.29 12.05
C MET A 67 10.46 -2.31 11.76
N ALA A 68 9.40 -2.34 12.58
CA ALA A 68 8.24 -3.18 12.34
C ALA A 68 7.49 -2.77 11.07
N GLY A 69 7.32 -1.45 10.86
CA GLY A 69 6.74 -0.94 9.61
C GLY A 69 7.56 -1.35 8.39
N LEU A 70 8.89 -1.20 8.47
CA LEU A 70 9.80 -1.56 7.38
C LEU A 70 9.72 -3.05 7.05
N ASP A 71 9.70 -3.90 8.08
CA ASP A 71 9.55 -5.37 7.91
C ASP A 71 8.23 -5.72 7.22
N ASN A 72 7.12 -5.12 7.65
CA ASN A 72 5.81 -5.33 7.02
C ASN A 72 5.81 -4.92 5.55
N VAL A 73 6.35 -3.74 5.21
CA VAL A 73 6.43 -3.26 3.83
C VAL A 73 7.29 -4.21 2.96
N ASN A 74 8.43 -4.66 3.47
CA ASN A 74 9.27 -5.64 2.76
C ASN A 74 8.57 -6.98 2.54
N VAL A 75 7.80 -7.45 3.52
CA VAL A 75 6.98 -8.67 3.39
C VAL A 75 5.89 -8.48 2.34
N PHE A 76 5.21 -7.33 2.34
CA PHE A 76 4.22 -6.97 1.31
C PHE A 76 4.82 -6.99 -0.10
N LEU A 77 5.95 -6.33 -0.33
CA LEU A 77 6.59 -6.26 -1.66
C LEU A 77 7.00 -7.65 -2.17
N ARG A 78 7.55 -8.51 -1.30
CA ARG A 78 7.85 -9.91 -1.65
C ARG A 78 6.60 -10.71 -2.02
N ALA A 79 5.50 -10.45 -1.31
CA ALA A 79 4.22 -11.08 -1.58
C ALA A 79 3.65 -10.63 -2.94
N CYS A 80 3.78 -9.33 -3.28
CA CYS A 80 3.45 -8.79 -4.59
C CYS A 80 4.24 -9.47 -5.72
N GLY A 81 5.56 -9.69 -5.54
CA GLY A 81 6.36 -10.47 -6.49
C GLY A 81 5.85 -11.90 -6.67
N THR A 82 5.36 -12.54 -5.60
CA THR A 82 4.77 -13.88 -5.67
C THR A 82 3.39 -13.90 -6.36
N LEU A 83 2.70 -12.76 -6.43
CA LEU A 83 1.48 -12.59 -7.22
C LEU A 83 1.77 -12.39 -8.72
N GLY A 84 3.03 -12.15 -9.10
CA GLY A 84 3.47 -11.97 -10.49
C GLY A 84 3.73 -10.52 -10.89
N LEU A 85 3.77 -9.58 -9.95
CA LEU A 85 4.18 -8.19 -10.23
C LEU A 85 5.68 -8.14 -10.53
N HIS A 86 6.03 -7.37 -11.56
CA HIS A 86 7.44 -7.15 -11.92
C HIS A 86 8.07 -6.10 -10.98
N GLU A 87 9.39 -6.19 -10.76
CA GLU A 87 10.12 -5.27 -9.87
C GLU A 87 9.93 -3.80 -10.25
N ALA A 88 9.85 -3.50 -11.55
CA ALA A 88 9.59 -2.16 -12.07
C ALA A 88 8.20 -1.59 -11.72
N GLN A 89 7.26 -2.42 -11.26
CA GLN A 89 5.93 -2.01 -10.80
C GLN A 89 5.85 -1.89 -9.27
N LEU A 90 6.90 -2.33 -8.56
CA LEU A 90 6.98 -2.26 -7.12
C LEU A 90 7.63 -0.94 -6.71
N PHE A 91 7.16 -0.38 -5.60
CA PHE A 91 7.82 0.74 -4.95
C PHE A 91 8.90 0.24 -3.98
N HIS A 92 9.84 1.10 -3.62
CA HIS A 92 10.84 0.82 -2.60
C HIS A 92 10.29 1.16 -1.22
N PRO A 93 10.68 0.44 -0.16
CA PRO A 93 10.25 0.77 1.19
C PRO A 93 10.54 2.23 1.61
N GLY A 94 11.63 2.81 1.09
CA GLY A 94 11.99 4.22 1.31
C GLY A 94 11.08 5.23 0.59
N ASP A 95 10.34 4.83 -0.44
CA ASP A 95 9.34 5.69 -1.09
C ASP A 95 8.16 5.94 -0.15
N LEU A 96 7.85 4.95 0.71
CA LEU A 96 6.75 5.02 1.66
C LEU A 96 7.22 5.53 3.02
N GLN A 97 8.29 4.94 3.56
CA GLN A 97 8.84 5.30 4.87
C GLN A 97 9.83 6.46 4.75
N ASP A 98 9.51 7.58 5.41
CA ASP A 98 10.45 8.69 5.49
C ASP A 98 11.62 8.34 6.41
N LEU A 99 12.74 7.90 5.84
CA LEU A 99 13.98 7.64 6.58
C LEU A 99 14.87 8.90 6.69
N SER A 100 14.47 10.01 6.06
CA SER A 100 15.28 11.24 5.95
C SER A 100 15.20 12.14 7.18
N THR A 101 14.28 11.88 8.10
CA THR A 101 14.05 12.70 9.31
C THR A 101 14.66 12.10 10.59
N ARG A 102 15.75 11.35 10.46
CA ARG A 102 16.50 10.79 11.60
C ARG A 102 17.86 11.45 11.81
#